data_AF-A0A2E4BV58-F1
#
_entry.id   AF-A0A2E4BV58-F1
#
_cell.length_a   1.000
_cell.length_b   1.000
_cell.length_c   1.000
_cell.angle_alpha   90.00
_cell.angle_beta   90.00
_cell.angle_gamma   90.00
#
_symmetry.space_group_name_H-M   'P 1'
#
loop_
_entity.id
_entity.type
_entity.pdbx_description
1 polymer ?
#
loop_
_entity_poly.entity_id
_entity_poly.type
_entity_poly.pdbx_seq_one_letter_code
_entity_poly.pdbx_strand_id
1 'polypeptide(L)'
;MKDYVHELAKFSVGLRYDDLSPSVRISAKNVIKDTIGAMVAGSRLPQNTKLANFVSGLSVNGTSVVVGHKHKSQPMFAALVNATAGVSLELDEGTRLGGGHPAIHVLPGSLAFAEDNHLSGKKLIEALSAGYEILSRIAGSMILRPNVHSHGTWGTIGTSIAVGKMLELDLDSTKSLINLAASMAPANTWTPCFEGATIRNVYPGRSGMQGILAVHLLQCGFTSLKDGPLDVYGTILARSFDPEMSVEGLGFGPMRIEQNYFKYYPCCLFNHPTLGAVEHLMSTEQFAIRDIEAIRVTTMNFGSDRMAGDYPQNMLGSKFHIPYAVSALLVRGSLDLDAFSDSSLSDPLIRELSQKIIIEGDPKMDMRKSSYPSAVVQLILRGGRILKASICHVSGDFENPCAHEVLDKKFRAVTKGIFTEGRSDEILSKIDNLEQIDDMNELTEMLMA
;
A
#
# COMPACT_ATOMS: atom_id res chain seq x y z
N MET A 1 32.76 -4.75 -2.29
CA MET A 1 31.30 -4.53 -2.28
C MET A 1 30.89 -4.30 -3.71
N LYS A 2 29.87 -5.00 -4.22
CA LYS A 2 29.35 -4.70 -5.57
C LYS A 2 28.76 -3.29 -5.54
N ASP A 3 28.84 -2.53 -6.64
CA ASP A 3 28.09 -1.27 -6.77
C ASP A 3 26.60 -1.63 -6.92
N TYR A 4 25.92 -1.82 -5.79
CA TYR A 4 24.54 -2.30 -5.76
C TYR A 4 23.58 -1.32 -6.46
N VAL A 5 23.84 -0.01 -6.40
CA VAL A 5 23.06 1.00 -7.12
C VAL A 5 23.23 0.84 -8.63
N HIS A 6 24.44 0.52 -9.10
CA HIS A 6 24.68 0.17 -10.51
C HIS A 6 23.88 -1.07 -10.93
N GLU A 7 23.85 -2.14 -10.13
CA GLU A 7 23.08 -3.35 -10.46
C GLU A 7 21.56 -3.08 -10.49
N LEU A 8 21.03 -2.30 -9.55
CA LEU A 8 19.63 -1.85 -9.56
C LEU A 8 19.31 -1.02 -10.81
N ALA A 9 20.18 -0.06 -11.14
CA ALA A 9 20.02 0.77 -12.33
C ALA A 9 20.08 -0.06 -13.62
N LYS A 10 21.03 -1.00 -13.70
CA LYS A 10 21.19 -1.92 -14.83
C LYS A 10 19.97 -2.81 -15.00
N PHE A 11 19.42 -3.35 -13.91
CA PHE A 11 18.18 -4.10 -13.94
C PHE A 11 17.03 -3.25 -14.49
N SER A 12 16.84 -2.03 -13.97
CA SER A 12 15.82 -1.11 -14.46
C SER A 12 15.98 -0.88 -15.96
N VAL A 13 17.16 -0.44 -16.41
CA VAL A 13 17.43 -0.14 -17.84
C VAL A 13 17.25 -1.37 -18.72
N GLY A 14 17.60 -2.57 -18.24
CA GLY A 14 17.52 -3.83 -19.00
C GLY A 14 16.12 -4.42 -19.12
N LEU A 15 15.25 -4.26 -18.12
CA LEU A 15 13.93 -4.91 -18.08
C LEU A 15 13.07 -4.53 -19.30
N ARG A 16 12.49 -5.49 -20.03
CA ARG A 16 11.50 -5.21 -21.08
C ARG A 16 10.19 -5.93 -20.79
N TYR A 17 9.07 -5.37 -21.25
CA TYR A 17 7.76 -6.02 -21.16
C TYR A 17 7.79 -7.46 -21.70
N ASP A 18 8.44 -7.68 -22.84
CA ASP A 18 8.51 -8.99 -23.49
C ASP A 18 9.33 -10.02 -22.68
N ASP A 19 10.26 -9.55 -21.84
CA ASP A 19 11.04 -10.40 -20.93
C ASP A 19 10.28 -10.74 -19.64
N LEU A 20 9.18 -10.04 -19.33
CA LEU A 20 8.36 -10.36 -18.16
C LEU A 20 7.67 -11.69 -18.35
N SER A 21 7.79 -12.57 -17.36
CA SER A 21 7.03 -13.82 -17.33
C SER A 21 5.51 -13.53 -17.31
N PRO A 22 4.68 -14.49 -17.74
CA PRO A 22 3.22 -14.36 -17.62
C PRO A 22 2.76 -14.06 -16.19
N SER A 23 3.41 -14.62 -15.17
CA SER A 23 3.07 -14.41 -13.76
C SER A 23 3.37 -13.00 -13.27
N VAL A 24 4.46 -12.38 -13.73
CA VAL A 24 4.76 -10.96 -13.44
C VAL A 24 3.73 -10.05 -14.10
N ARG A 25 3.35 -10.32 -15.36
CA ARG A 25 2.32 -9.52 -16.07
C ARG A 25 0.97 -9.61 -15.37
N ILE A 26 0.56 -10.79 -14.91
CA ILE A 26 -0.67 -10.98 -14.14
C ILE A 26 -0.60 -10.23 -12.80
N SER A 27 0.52 -10.35 -12.08
CA SER A 27 0.72 -9.66 -10.80
C SER A 27 0.68 -8.15 -10.95
N ALA A 28 1.29 -7.60 -12.01
CA ALA A 28 1.20 -6.17 -12.33
C ALA A 28 -0.25 -5.72 -12.55
N LYS A 29 -1.04 -6.47 -13.33
CA LYS A 29 -2.46 -6.16 -13.56
C LYS A 29 -3.30 -6.23 -12.28
N ASN A 30 -3.04 -7.22 -11.42
CA ASN A 30 -3.69 -7.34 -10.11
C ASN A 30 -3.37 -6.15 -9.20
N VAL A 31 -2.10 -5.75 -9.14
CA VAL A 31 -1.65 -4.58 -8.37
C VAL A 31 -2.26 -3.28 -8.89
N ILE A 32 -2.36 -3.12 -10.22
CA ILE A 32 -3.00 -1.96 -10.85
C ILE A 32 -4.48 -1.89 -10.47
N LYS A 33 -5.19 -3.01 -10.63
CA LYS A 33 -6.61 -3.16 -10.26
C LYS A 33 -6.86 -2.80 -8.80
N ASP A 34 -6.08 -3.39 -7.89
CA ASP A 34 -6.21 -3.16 -6.45
C ASP A 34 -5.99 -1.69 -6.08
N THR A 35 -4.89 -1.11 -6.59
CA THR A 35 -4.49 0.26 -6.27
C THR A 35 -5.47 1.28 -6.84
N ILE A 36 -5.94 1.10 -8.09
CA ILE A 36 -6.98 1.96 -8.68
C ILE A 36 -8.28 1.85 -7.89
N GLY A 37 -8.70 0.65 -7.49
CA GLY A 37 -9.88 0.46 -6.66
C GLY A 37 -9.79 1.24 -5.34
N ALA A 38 -8.63 1.19 -4.68
CA ALA A 38 -8.37 1.96 -3.47
C ALA A 38 -8.38 3.48 -3.73
N MET A 39 -7.77 3.95 -4.83
CA MET A 39 -7.77 5.36 -5.24
C MET A 39 -9.19 5.90 -5.44
N VAL A 40 -10.00 5.16 -6.19
CA VAL A 40 -11.41 5.49 -6.44
C VAL A 40 -12.18 5.54 -5.13
N ALA A 41 -12.07 4.51 -4.30
CA ALA A 41 -12.78 4.45 -3.02
C ALA A 41 -12.42 5.63 -2.09
N GLY A 42 -11.12 5.97 -2.00
CA GLY A 42 -10.64 7.05 -1.15
C GLY A 42 -10.89 8.46 -1.69
N SER A 43 -11.14 8.63 -2.99
CA SER A 43 -11.31 9.95 -3.63
C SER A 43 -12.44 10.79 -3.01
N ARG A 44 -13.52 10.12 -2.57
CA ARG A 44 -14.72 10.78 -2.03
C ARG A 44 -14.59 11.28 -0.59
N LEU A 45 -13.50 10.95 0.09
CA LEU A 45 -13.32 11.44 1.46
C LEU A 45 -13.27 12.97 1.45
N PRO A 46 -13.92 13.67 2.41
CA PRO A 46 -14.09 15.13 2.35
C PRO A 46 -12.77 15.90 2.15
N GLN A 47 -11.69 15.46 2.79
CA GLN A 47 -10.37 16.06 2.65
C GLN A 47 -9.75 15.80 1.27
N ASN A 48 -9.98 14.63 0.67
CA ASN A 48 -9.44 14.27 -0.64
C ASN A 48 -10.19 15.02 -1.75
N THR A 49 -11.52 15.17 -1.63
CA THR A 49 -12.31 16.01 -2.53
C THR A 49 -11.86 17.48 -2.49
N LYS A 50 -11.61 18.02 -1.29
CA LYS A 50 -11.08 19.40 -1.15
C LYS A 50 -9.69 19.55 -1.78
N LEU A 51 -8.82 18.57 -1.59
CA LEU A 51 -7.49 18.55 -2.20
C LEU A 51 -7.57 18.45 -3.74
N ALA A 52 -8.45 17.59 -4.26
CA ALA A 52 -8.71 17.47 -5.70
C ALA A 52 -9.16 18.80 -6.33
N ASN A 53 -10.11 19.48 -5.68
CA ASN A 53 -10.58 20.79 -6.13
C ASN A 53 -9.46 21.86 -6.11
N PHE A 54 -8.64 21.86 -5.05
CA PHE A 54 -7.51 22.78 -4.93
C PHE A 54 -6.49 22.60 -6.07
N VAL A 55 -6.02 21.38 -6.32
CA VAL A 55 -5.02 21.15 -7.37
C VAL A 55 -5.56 21.38 -8.78
N SER A 56 -6.85 21.13 -8.98
CA SER A 56 -7.52 21.39 -10.26
C SER A 56 -7.55 22.89 -10.56
N GLY A 57 -7.74 23.73 -9.54
CA GLY A 57 -7.68 25.19 -9.68
C GLY A 57 -6.30 25.76 -10.00
N LEU A 58 -5.23 25.00 -9.75
CA LEU A 58 -3.85 25.39 -10.09
C LEU A 58 -3.45 25.02 -11.53
N SER A 59 -4.20 24.11 -12.17
CA SER A 59 -3.80 23.50 -13.44
C SER A 59 -4.58 24.09 -14.61
N VAL A 60 -3.97 25.00 -15.37
CA VAL A 60 -4.60 25.60 -16.57
C VAL A 60 -4.59 24.63 -17.76
N ASN A 61 -3.58 23.76 -17.87
CA ASN A 61 -3.38 22.81 -18.99
C ASN A 61 -3.09 21.37 -18.50
N GLY A 62 -3.67 20.95 -17.37
CA GLY A 62 -3.45 19.61 -16.83
C GLY A 62 -4.15 18.53 -17.67
N THR A 63 -3.42 17.47 -18.05
CA THR A 63 -3.92 16.34 -18.85
C THR A 63 -4.15 15.09 -18.00
N SER A 64 -3.53 14.99 -16.82
CA SER A 64 -3.60 13.80 -15.98
C SER A 64 -4.87 13.77 -15.12
N VAL A 65 -5.61 12.66 -15.13
CA VAL A 65 -6.86 12.47 -14.40
C VAL A 65 -6.64 12.52 -12.89
N VAL A 66 -7.49 13.32 -12.23
CA VAL A 66 -7.71 13.25 -10.80
C VAL A 66 -8.81 12.21 -10.55
N VAL A 67 -8.42 11.03 -10.09
CA VAL A 67 -9.29 9.84 -10.02
C VAL A 67 -10.50 10.08 -9.13
N GLY A 68 -11.68 9.68 -9.62
CA GLY A 68 -12.96 9.89 -8.93
C GLY A 68 -13.52 11.31 -9.02
N HIS A 69 -12.93 12.17 -9.85
CA HIS A 69 -13.37 13.55 -10.06
C HIS A 69 -13.44 13.91 -11.54
N LYS A 70 -14.17 14.99 -11.87
CA LYS A 70 -14.34 15.48 -13.26
C LYS A 70 -13.16 16.31 -13.78
N HIS A 71 -12.05 16.32 -13.07
CA HIS A 71 -10.95 17.24 -13.31
C HIS A 71 -9.68 16.50 -13.72
N LYS A 72 -8.86 17.21 -14.51
CA LYS A 72 -7.50 16.84 -14.85
C LYS A 72 -6.55 17.86 -14.22
N SER A 73 -5.31 17.49 -14.00
CA SER A 73 -4.27 18.28 -13.36
C SER A 73 -2.91 17.97 -13.98
N GLN A 74 -1.88 18.76 -13.67
CA GLN A 74 -0.51 18.38 -14.01
C GLN A 74 -0.13 17.05 -13.33
N PRO A 75 0.72 16.22 -13.96
CA PRO A 75 1.01 14.86 -13.50
C PRO A 75 1.53 14.80 -12.06
N MET A 76 2.39 15.75 -11.66
CA MET A 76 2.89 15.86 -10.28
C MET A 76 1.76 16.01 -9.24
N PHE A 77 0.74 16.82 -9.55
CA PHE A 77 -0.38 17.06 -8.65
C PHE A 77 -1.44 15.96 -8.74
N ALA A 78 -1.67 15.39 -9.92
CA ALA A 78 -2.51 14.20 -10.05
C ALA A 78 -1.93 13.04 -9.22
N ALA A 79 -0.62 12.82 -9.29
CA ALA A 79 0.09 11.84 -8.46
C ALA A 79 -0.10 12.10 -6.95
N LEU A 80 0.02 13.36 -6.52
CA LEU A 80 -0.22 13.77 -5.12
C LEU A 80 -1.62 13.38 -4.65
N VAL A 81 -2.66 13.75 -5.41
CA VAL A 81 -4.05 13.50 -5.03
C VAL A 81 -4.40 12.02 -5.11
N ASN A 82 -4.03 11.36 -6.20
CA ASN A 82 -4.37 9.97 -6.46
C ASN A 82 -3.74 9.04 -5.42
N ALA A 83 -2.44 9.18 -5.11
CA ALA A 83 -1.82 8.36 -4.08
C ALA A 83 -2.33 8.68 -2.66
N THR A 84 -2.66 9.95 -2.37
CA THR A 84 -3.31 10.33 -1.11
C THR A 84 -4.67 9.65 -0.96
N ALA A 85 -5.46 9.62 -2.04
CA ALA A 85 -6.73 8.92 -2.06
C ALA A 85 -6.55 7.41 -1.85
N GLY A 86 -5.63 6.76 -2.59
CA GLY A 86 -5.48 5.31 -2.55
C GLY A 86 -5.03 4.74 -1.20
N VAL A 87 -4.29 5.50 -0.39
CA VAL A 87 -3.93 5.06 0.95
C VAL A 87 -4.99 5.37 2.01
N SER A 88 -5.92 6.29 1.74
CA SER A 88 -6.74 6.89 2.81
C SER A 88 -7.69 5.92 3.52
N LEU A 89 -8.00 4.78 2.91
CA LEU A 89 -8.88 3.75 3.45
C LEU A 89 -8.15 2.51 3.96
N GLU A 90 -6.81 2.49 3.93
CA GLU A 90 -5.97 1.33 4.28
C GLU A 90 -6.30 0.07 3.46
N LEU A 91 -6.56 0.22 2.16
CA LEU A 91 -6.93 -0.87 1.26
C LEU A 91 -5.83 -1.27 0.27
N ASP A 92 -4.82 -0.43 0.14
CA ASP A 92 -3.67 -0.63 -0.74
C ASP A 92 -2.88 -1.89 -0.38
N GLU A 93 -2.49 -2.64 -1.40
CA GLU A 93 -1.56 -3.76 -1.32
C GLU A 93 -0.25 -3.39 -0.62
N GLY A 94 0.50 -4.40 -0.18
CA GLY A 94 1.87 -4.17 0.26
C GLY A 94 2.72 -5.42 0.22
N THR A 95 3.92 -5.32 0.78
CA THR A 95 4.87 -6.44 0.83
C THR A 95 5.44 -6.63 2.23
N ARG A 96 5.42 -7.87 2.72
CA ARG A 96 6.09 -8.23 3.98
C ARG A 96 7.61 -8.21 3.84
N LEU A 97 8.13 -8.51 2.64
CA LEU A 97 9.56 -8.62 2.38
C LEU A 97 10.24 -7.25 2.29
N GLY A 98 9.61 -6.29 1.61
CA GLY A 98 10.08 -4.91 1.56
C GLY A 98 9.72 -4.10 2.81
N GLY A 99 8.61 -4.45 3.47
CA GLY A 99 7.93 -3.53 4.37
C GLY A 99 7.28 -2.38 3.58
N GLY A 100 6.05 -2.02 3.93
CA GLY A 100 5.31 -0.94 3.27
C GLY A 100 4.51 -1.38 2.05
N HIS A 101 4.22 -0.40 1.18
CA HIS A 101 3.17 -0.44 0.15
C HIS A 101 3.72 0.07 -1.19
N PRO A 102 4.45 -0.76 -1.96
CA PRO A 102 5.20 -0.28 -3.10
C PRO A 102 4.30 0.29 -4.20
N ALA A 103 3.15 -0.33 -4.49
CA ALA A 103 2.29 0.11 -5.58
C ALA A 103 1.74 1.52 -5.39
N ILE A 104 1.29 1.89 -4.19
CA ILE A 104 0.77 3.24 -3.94
C ILE A 104 1.86 4.33 -4.07
N HIS A 105 3.13 3.95 -3.97
CA HIS A 105 4.28 4.85 -4.21
C HIS A 105 4.75 4.89 -5.66
N VAL A 106 4.33 3.95 -6.52
CA VAL A 106 4.82 3.84 -7.91
C VAL A 106 3.70 4.13 -8.90
N LEU A 107 2.56 3.46 -8.74
CA LEU A 107 1.46 3.48 -9.71
C LEU A 107 0.86 4.87 -9.90
N PRO A 108 0.49 5.65 -8.87
CA PRO A 108 -0.19 6.92 -9.10
C PRO A 108 0.67 7.93 -9.87
N GLY A 109 1.99 7.95 -9.62
CA GLY A 109 2.93 8.79 -10.34
C GLY A 109 3.19 8.32 -11.76
N SER A 110 3.45 7.02 -11.94
CA SER A 110 3.68 6.44 -13.27
C SER A 110 2.43 6.48 -14.16
N LEU A 111 1.23 6.29 -13.60
CA LEU A 111 -0.04 6.41 -14.31
C LEU A 111 -0.27 7.84 -14.81
N ALA A 112 -0.09 8.83 -13.93
CA ALA A 112 -0.25 10.24 -14.30
C ALA A 112 0.76 10.68 -15.37
N PHE A 113 2.01 10.20 -15.26
CA PHE A 113 3.04 10.49 -16.26
C PHE A 113 2.77 9.79 -17.60
N ALA A 114 2.36 8.52 -17.58
CA ALA A 114 2.01 7.77 -18.78
C ALA A 114 0.84 8.40 -19.53
N GLU A 115 -0.17 8.87 -18.81
CA GLU A 115 -1.30 9.61 -19.36
C GLU A 115 -0.89 10.94 -20.02
N ASP A 116 -0.06 11.73 -19.33
CA ASP A 116 0.42 13.03 -19.85
C ASP A 116 1.29 12.87 -21.10
N ASN A 117 1.92 11.70 -21.27
CA ASN A 117 2.83 11.40 -22.38
C ASN A 117 2.23 10.41 -23.40
N HIS A 118 0.93 10.10 -23.32
CA HIS A 118 0.24 9.18 -24.24
C HIS A 118 0.95 7.82 -24.40
N LEU A 119 1.45 7.26 -23.29
CA LEU A 119 2.18 5.98 -23.31
C LEU A 119 1.24 4.79 -23.31
N SER A 120 1.74 3.63 -23.75
CA SER A 120 0.98 2.39 -23.80
C SER A 120 0.93 1.65 -22.46
N GLY A 121 -0.04 0.75 -22.31
CA GLY A 121 -0.18 -0.10 -21.13
C GLY A 121 0.99 -1.07 -20.95
N LYS A 122 1.64 -1.53 -22.04
CA LYS A 122 2.91 -2.29 -21.95
C LYS A 122 4.00 -1.47 -21.27
N LYS A 123 4.15 -0.19 -21.63
CA LYS A 123 5.15 0.70 -21.03
C LYS A 123 4.83 0.96 -19.56
N LEU A 124 3.56 1.10 -19.18
CA LEU A 124 3.14 1.20 -17.79
C LEU A 124 3.48 -0.06 -16.99
N ILE A 125 3.18 -1.26 -17.51
CA ILE A 125 3.49 -2.53 -16.83
C ILE A 125 5.01 -2.68 -16.62
N GLU A 126 5.81 -2.39 -17.66
CA GLU A 126 7.27 -2.44 -17.59
C GLU A 126 7.83 -1.48 -16.53
N ALA A 127 7.38 -0.23 -16.54
CA ALA A 127 7.81 0.82 -15.61
C ALA A 127 7.36 0.56 -14.16
N LEU A 128 6.11 0.13 -13.97
CA LEU A 128 5.59 -0.27 -12.66
C LEU A 128 6.41 -1.42 -12.09
N SER A 129 6.70 -2.45 -12.90
CA SER A 129 7.47 -3.62 -12.47
C SER A 129 8.89 -3.23 -12.04
N ALA A 130 9.57 -2.36 -12.80
CA ALA A 130 10.90 -1.85 -12.44
C ALA A 130 10.87 -1.02 -11.15
N GLY A 131 9.92 -0.08 -11.03
CA GLY A 131 9.76 0.77 -9.85
C GLY A 131 9.42 -0.03 -8.59
N TYR A 132 8.48 -0.99 -8.71
CA TYR A 132 8.07 -1.88 -7.61
C TYR A 132 9.25 -2.73 -7.14
N GLU A 133 9.99 -3.34 -8.07
CA GLU A 133 11.12 -4.23 -7.76
C GLU A 133 12.21 -3.51 -6.96
N ILE A 134 12.67 -2.37 -7.47
CA ILE A 134 13.78 -1.61 -6.87
C ILE A 134 13.34 -1.02 -5.53
N LEU A 135 12.14 -0.43 -5.46
CA LEU A 135 11.62 0.16 -4.23
C LEU A 135 11.50 -0.89 -3.13
N SER A 136 10.92 -2.05 -3.44
CA SER A 136 10.71 -3.14 -2.48
C SER A 136 12.02 -3.71 -1.98
N ARG A 137 13.04 -3.80 -2.84
CA ARG A 137 14.36 -4.30 -2.47
C ARG A 137 15.11 -3.35 -1.54
N ILE A 138 15.10 -2.06 -1.84
CA ILE A 138 15.69 -1.03 -0.97
C ILE A 138 14.97 -0.99 0.38
N ALA A 139 13.64 -1.09 0.38
CA ALA A 139 12.84 -1.15 1.61
C ALA A 139 13.14 -2.43 2.43
N GLY A 140 13.28 -3.57 1.75
CA GLY A 140 13.55 -4.86 2.39
C GLY A 140 14.95 -4.96 2.99
N SER A 141 15.87 -4.12 2.51
CA SER A 141 17.25 -4.12 2.99
C SER A 141 17.51 -3.22 4.20
N MET A 142 16.47 -2.63 4.80
CA MET A 142 16.60 -1.77 5.98
C MET A 142 15.84 -2.25 7.22
N ILE A 143 16.37 -1.86 8.39
CA ILE A 143 15.67 -1.94 9.68
C ILE A 143 15.41 -0.52 10.15
N LEU A 144 14.20 -0.03 9.94
CA LEU A 144 13.83 1.35 10.28
C LEU A 144 14.02 1.69 11.75
N ARG A 145 14.26 2.98 12.03
CA ARG A 145 14.10 3.50 13.39
C ARG A 145 12.62 3.36 13.79
N PRO A 146 12.31 3.02 15.07
CA PRO A 146 10.96 2.62 15.48
C PRO A 146 9.84 3.60 15.15
N ASN A 147 10.13 4.91 15.13
CA ASN A 147 9.12 5.93 14.88
C ASN A 147 9.04 6.36 13.41
N VAL A 148 9.92 5.86 12.54
CA VAL A 148 9.88 6.19 11.11
C VAL A 148 8.80 5.36 10.43
N HIS A 149 7.84 6.04 9.83
CA HIS A 149 6.74 5.43 9.09
C HIS A 149 7.20 4.95 7.72
N SER A 150 6.68 3.83 7.25
CA SER A 150 7.07 3.27 5.96
C SER A 150 6.55 4.07 4.78
N HIS A 151 5.28 4.46 4.85
CA HIS A 151 4.65 5.18 3.75
C HIS A 151 5.31 6.53 3.51
N GLY A 152 5.63 6.77 2.24
CA GLY A 152 6.13 8.03 1.75
C GLY A 152 7.56 8.37 2.18
N THR A 153 8.28 7.44 2.81
CA THR A 153 9.66 7.67 3.28
C THR A 153 10.67 7.34 2.20
N TRP A 154 10.52 6.19 1.53
CA TRP A 154 11.37 5.81 0.39
C TRP A 154 10.64 5.81 -0.96
N GLY A 155 9.33 6.09 -0.96
CA GLY A 155 8.46 6.00 -2.13
C GLY A 155 8.91 6.81 -3.34
N THR A 156 9.63 7.91 -3.12
CA THR A 156 10.17 8.79 -4.17
C THR A 156 11.03 8.03 -5.19
N ILE A 157 11.80 7.03 -4.73
CA ILE A 157 12.63 6.19 -5.60
C ILE A 157 11.77 5.37 -6.57
N GLY A 158 10.63 4.86 -6.11
CA GLY A 158 9.79 3.98 -6.91
C GLY A 158 9.16 4.71 -8.09
N THR A 159 8.51 5.86 -7.83
CA THR A 159 7.96 6.68 -8.92
C THR A 159 9.09 7.21 -9.83
N SER A 160 10.22 7.66 -9.29
CA SER A 160 11.30 8.19 -10.14
C SER A 160 11.86 7.12 -11.08
N ILE A 161 12.07 5.89 -10.61
CA ILE A 161 12.48 4.76 -11.46
C ILE A 161 11.45 4.50 -12.55
N ALA A 162 10.15 4.45 -12.22
CA ALA A 162 9.11 4.19 -13.21
C ALA A 162 9.07 5.28 -14.29
N VAL A 163 9.16 6.56 -13.91
CA VAL A 163 9.18 7.69 -14.84
C VAL A 163 10.48 7.70 -15.67
N GLY A 164 11.63 7.45 -15.05
CA GLY A 164 12.92 7.32 -15.75
C GLY A 164 12.94 6.17 -16.75
N LYS A 165 12.26 5.06 -16.43
CA LYS A 165 12.07 3.91 -17.32
C LYS A 165 11.18 4.26 -18.52
N MET A 166 10.13 5.05 -18.30
CA MET A 166 9.26 5.57 -19.35
C MET A 166 10.00 6.51 -20.31
N LEU A 167 10.93 7.30 -19.78
CA LEU A 167 11.81 8.20 -20.53
C LEU A 167 13.06 7.54 -21.12
N GLU A 168 13.25 6.24 -20.90
CA GLU A 168 14.39 5.48 -21.41
C GLU A 168 15.75 6.04 -21.01
N LEU A 169 15.86 6.53 -19.76
CA LEU A 169 17.11 7.02 -19.22
C LEU A 169 18.21 5.95 -19.33
N ASP A 170 19.42 6.40 -19.66
CA ASP A 170 20.60 5.54 -19.67
C ASP A 170 21.00 5.09 -18.26
N LEU A 171 22.00 4.22 -18.19
CA LEU A 171 22.47 3.60 -16.96
C LEU A 171 22.98 4.64 -15.94
N ASP A 172 23.77 5.62 -16.39
CA ASP A 172 24.38 6.62 -15.52
C ASP A 172 23.35 7.61 -14.99
N SER A 173 22.39 8.00 -15.84
CA SER A 173 21.24 8.82 -15.48
C SER A 173 20.33 8.11 -14.48
N THR A 174 20.05 6.81 -14.70
CA THR A 174 19.24 6.00 -13.79
C THR A 174 19.91 5.83 -12.43
N LYS A 175 21.23 5.59 -12.41
CA LYS A 175 22.00 5.52 -11.16
C LYS A 175 21.99 6.86 -10.41
N SER A 176 22.18 7.97 -11.12
CA SER A 176 22.09 9.30 -10.53
C SER A 176 20.69 9.59 -9.99
N LEU A 177 19.66 9.14 -10.70
CA LEU A 177 18.26 9.30 -10.30
C LEU A 177 17.92 8.56 -9.01
N ILE A 178 18.37 7.31 -8.82
CA ILE A 178 18.18 6.56 -7.57
C ILE A 178 18.78 7.34 -6.40
N ASN A 179 20.01 7.81 -6.57
CA ASN A 179 20.71 8.56 -5.53
C ASN A 179 20.05 9.90 -5.23
N LEU A 180 19.63 10.65 -6.26
CA LEU A 180 18.94 11.94 -6.12
C LEU A 180 17.59 11.76 -5.41
N ALA A 181 16.80 10.77 -5.83
CA ALA A 181 15.49 10.48 -5.24
C ALA A 181 15.60 10.04 -3.77
N ALA A 182 16.64 9.28 -3.41
CA ALA A 182 16.90 8.92 -2.01
C ALA A 182 17.15 10.14 -1.13
N SER A 183 17.88 11.16 -1.63
CA SER A 183 18.12 12.42 -0.91
C SER A 183 16.87 13.29 -0.72
N MET A 184 15.75 12.95 -1.36
CA MET A 184 14.47 13.64 -1.19
C MET A 184 13.54 12.96 -0.18
N ALA A 185 14.02 11.89 0.48
CA ALA A 185 13.25 11.12 1.45
C ALA A 185 12.85 11.94 2.69
N PRO A 186 11.55 11.99 3.04
CA PRO A 186 11.08 12.68 4.23
C PRO A 186 11.13 11.75 5.47
N ALA A 187 11.37 12.33 6.64
CA ALA A 187 11.25 11.63 7.92
C ALA A 187 9.77 11.62 8.40
N ASN A 188 8.99 10.63 7.96
CA ASN A 188 7.60 10.48 8.38
C ASN A 188 7.49 9.76 9.73
N THR A 189 6.54 10.17 10.56
CA THR A 189 6.30 9.56 11.88
C THR A 189 5.09 8.62 11.88
N TRP A 190 5.09 7.60 12.74
CA TRP A 190 3.92 6.75 12.99
C TRP A 190 2.82 7.42 13.80
N THR A 191 3.16 8.44 14.61
CA THR A 191 2.24 9.10 15.55
C THR A 191 0.88 9.48 14.95
N PRO A 192 0.80 10.07 13.74
CA PRO A 192 -0.48 10.41 13.10
C PRO A 192 -1.45 9.25 12.92
N CYS A 193 -0.97 8.02 12.78
CA CYS A 193 -1.84 6.83 12.66
C CYS A 193 -2.65 6.61 13.94
N PHE A 194 -2.02 6.81 15.10
CA PHE A 194 -2.61 6.50 16.41
C PHE A 194 -3.45 7.66 16.94
N GLU A 195 -3.03 8.90 16.67
CA GLU A 195 -3.80 10.11 17.00
C GLU A 195 -4.96 10.35 16.02
N GLY A 196 -5.04 9.58 14.94
CA GLY A 196 -6.03 9.78 13.87
C GLY A 196 -5.81 11.07 13.07
N ALA A 197 -4.57 11.56 13.00
CA ALA A 197 -4.23 12.75 12.23
C ALA A 197 -4.08 12.41 10.74
N THR A 198 -5.00 12.92 9.91
CA THR A 198 -5.15 12.55 8.50
C THR A 198 -3.99 12.97 7.59
N ILE A 199 -3.05 13.79 8.08
CA ILE A 199 -1.82 14.16 7.38
C ILE A 199 -1.00 12.92 6.96
N ARG A 200 -1.13 11.82 7.72
CA ARG A 200 -0.57 10.50 7.39
C ARG A 200 -0.87 10.08 5.95
N ASN A 201 -2.09 10.34 5.47
CA ASN A 201 -2.54 9.89 4.16
C ASN A 201 -1.85 10.64 3.02
N VAL A 202 -1.27 11.81 3.27
CA VAL A 202 -0.55 12.60 2.26
C VAL A 202 0.85 12.01 2.00
N TYR A 203 1.37 11.15 2.87
CA TYR A 203 2.76 10.69 2.76
C TYR A 203 3.07 10.01 1.40
N PRO A 204 2.27 9.04 0.90
CA PRO A 204 2.46 8.48 -0.44
C PRO A 204 2.30 9.51 -1.55
N GLY A 205 1.30 10.39 -1.44
CA GLY A 205 1.07 11.51 -2.36
C GLY A 205 2.28 12.38 -2.57
N ARG A 206 2.89 12.84 -1.47
CA ARG A 206 4.12 13.65 -1.53
C ARG A 206 5.25 12.89 -2.22
N SER A 207 5.45 11.61 -1.92
CA SER A 207 6.50 10.81 -2.58
C SER A 207 6.25 10.60 -4.07
N GLY A 208 5.01 10.34 -4.49
CA GLY A 208 4.65 10.21 -5.90
C GLY A 208 4.95 11.51 -6.67
N MET A 209 4.52 12.65 -6.13
CA MET A 209 4.85 13.97 -6.67
C MET A 209 6.37 14.19 -6.76
N GLN A 210 7.10 13.89 -5.68
CA GLN A 210 8.55 14.05 -5.61
C GLN A 210 9.29 13.14 -6.59
N GLY A 211 8.74 11.96 -6.92
CA GLY A 211 9.38 11.04 -7.86
C GLY A 211 9.41 11.58 -9.29
N ILE A 212 8.33 12.24 -9.73
CA ILE A 212 8.31 12.96 -11.01
C ILE A 212 9.25 14.17 -10.95
N LEU A 213 9.22 14.94 -9.86
CA LEU A 213 10.12 16.07 -9.65
C LEU A 213 11.60 15.66 -9.69
N ALA A 214 11.97 14.51 -9.12
CA ALA A 214 13.33 13.99 -9.13
C ALA A 214 13.87 13.82 -10.56
N VAL A 215 13.02 13.36 -11.48
CA VAL A 215 13.41 13.21 -12.89
C VAL A 215 13.61 14.58 -13.55
N HIS A 216 12.75 15.55 -13.28
CA HIS A 216 12.93 16.91 -13.79
C HIS A 216 14.19 17.58 -13.21
N LEU A 217 14.48 17.39 -11.92
CA LEU A 217 15.71 17.90 -11.30
C LEU A 217 16.95 17.31 -11.98
N LEU A 218 16.95 16.01 -12.27
CA LEU A 218 18.02 15.37 -13.04
C LEU A 218 18.17 16.01 -14.43
N GLN A 219 17.06 16.21 -15.16
CA GLN A 219 17.06 16.86 -16.48
C GLN A 219 17.54 18.32 -16.43
N CYS A 220 17.30 19.02 -15.32
CA CYS A 220 17.81 20.36 -15.07
C CYS A 220 19.30 20.39 -14.67
N GLY A 221 19.96 19.24 -14.54
CA GLY A 221 21.39 19.16 -14.21
C GLY A 221 21.71 19.18 -12.72
N PHE A 222 20.73 18.96 -11.83
CA PHE A 222 21.01 18.74 -10.42
C PHE A 222 21.76 17.41 -10.25
N THR A 223 22.78 17.42 -9.39
CA THR A 223 23.65 16.26 -9.16
C THR A 223 23.25 15.50 -7.89
N SER A 224 23.58 14.22 -7.82
CA SER A 224 23.27 13.34 -6.70
C SER A 224 24.47 13.10 -5.77
N LEU A 225 24.21 12.53 -4.59
CA LEU A 225 25.25 11.84 -3.82
C LEU A 225 25.81 10.64 -4.61
N LYS A 226 26.99 10.15 -4.21
CA LYS A 226 27.57 8.92 -4.77
C LYS A 226 26.74 7.69 -4.40
N ASP A 227 26.26 7.66 -3.16
CA ASP A 227 25.45 6.58 -2.59
C ASP A 227 24.41 7.19 -1.64
N GLY A 228 23.33 7.70 -2.22
CA GLY A 228 22.22 8.35 -1.51
C GLY A 228 21.43 7.38 -0.61
N PRO A 229 21.07 6.16 -1.06
CA PRO A 229 20.33 5.24 -0.22
C PRO A 229 21.12 4.79 1.02
N LEU A 230 22.42 4.50 0.92
CA LEU A 230 23.24 4.12 2.08
C LEU A 230 23.35 5.27 3.07
N ASP A 231 23.54 6.51 2.61
CA ASP A 231 23.64 7.67 3.49
C ASP A 231 22.31 7.92 4.22
N VAL A 232 21.22 8.09 3.46
CA VAL A 232 19.92 8.48 4.02
C VAL A 232 19.28 7.37 4.84
N TYR A 233 19.22 6.14 4.30
CA TYR A 233 18.59 5.03 5.00
C TYR A 233 19.54 4.35 5.99
N GLY A 234 20.85 4.36 5.76
CA GLY A 234 21.81 3.76 6.69
C GLY A 234 22.16 4.64 7.90
N THR A 235 22.04 5.96 7.81
CA THR A 235 22.49 6.86 8.88
C THR A 235 21.35 7.66 9.53
N ILE A 236 20.36 8.12 8.75
CA ILE A 236 19.29 9.01 9.23
C ILE A 236 18.04 8.21 9.59
N LEU A 237 17.45 7.49 8.63
CA LEU A 237 16.08 6.96 8.74
C LEU A 237 16.00 5.54 9.30
N ALA A 238 17.03 4.71 9.08
CA ALA A 238 17.08 3.35 9.59
C ALA A 238 18.20 3.18 10.63
N ARG A 239 18.08 2.10 11.42
CA ARG A 239 19.14 1.62 12.32
C ARG A 239 20.23 0.90 11.55
N SER A 240 19.87 0.27 10.45
CA SER A 240 20.77 -0.40 9.53
C SER A 240 20.18 -0.44 8.12
N PHE A 241 21.07 -0.44 7.14
CA PHE A 241 20.80 -0.68 5.73
C PHE A 241 21.88 -1.63 5.23
N ASP A 242 21.48 -2.72 4.58
CA ASP A 242 22.38 -3.72 3.99
C ASP A 242 22.32 -3.64 2.45
N PRO A 243 23.32 -3.01 1.81
CA PRO A 243 23.35 -2.89 0.35
C PRO A 243 23.24 -4.22 -0.41
N GLU A 244 23.82 -5.31 0.10
CA GLU A 244 23.87 -6.58 -0.63
C GLU A 244 22.50 -7.28 -0.64
N MET A 245 21.71 -7.15 0.44
CA MET A 245 20.31 -7.62 0.46
C MET A 245 19.43 -6.95 -0.60
N SER A 246 19.75 -5.71 -1.00
CA SER A 246 18.96 -5.00 -2.02
C SER A 246 19.14 -5.60 -3.42
N VAL A 247 20.24 -6.33 -3.67
CA VAL A 247 20.53 -6.94 -4.99
C VAL A 247 20.52 -8.48 -4.94
N GLU A 248 20.25 -9.08 -3.79
CA GLU A 248 20.17 -10.52 -3.63
C GLU A 248 19.06 -11.12 -4.51
N GLY A 249 19.44 -11.99 -5.45
CA GLY A 249 18.50 -12.58 -6.42
C GLY A 249 17.88 -11.56 -7.38
N LEU A 250 18.49 -10.39 -7.58
CA LEU A 250 17.99 -9.42 -8.57
C LEU A 250 18.08 -10.00 -9.99
N GLY A 251 16.94 -10.01 -10.69
CA GLY A 251 16.84 -10.61 -12.02
C GLY A 251 16.82 -12.15 -12.04
N PHE A 252 16.78 -12.81 -10.87
CA PHE A 252 16.72 -14.26 -10.74
C PHE A 252 15.59 -14.67 -9.79
N GLY A 253 14.70 -15.55 -10.25
CA GLY A 253 13.54 -15.99 -9.43
C GLY A 253 12.35 -15.03 -9.51
N PRO A 254 11.39 -15.13 -8.56
CA PRO A 254 10.20 -14.30 -8.57
C PRO A 254 10.53 -12.83 -8.32
N MET A 255 9.85 -11.94 -9.03
CA MET A 255 9.91 -10.51 -8.77
C MET A 255 9.12 -10.17 -7.52
N ARG A 256 9.47 -9.06 -6.85
CA ARG A 256 8.81 -8.58 -5.63
C ARG A 256 7.32 -8.30 -5.83
N ILE A 257 6.90 -7.93 -7.04
CA ILE A 257 5.49 -7.72 -7.38
C ILE A 257 4.65 -9.00 -7.32
N GLU A 258 5.29 -10.17 -7.45
CA GLU A 258 4.66 -11.49 -7.27
C GLU A 258 4.66 -11.94 -5.80
N GLN A 259 5.36 -11.21 -4.93
CA GLN A 259 5.58 -11.53 -3.51
C GLN A 259 4.93 -10.47 -2.61
N ASN A 260 3.72 -10.06 -2.99
CA ASN A 260 2.95 -9.06 -2.29
C ASN A 260 1.81 -9.69 -1.47
N TYR A 261 1.02 -8.85 -0.80
CA TYR A 261 -0.25 -9.21 -0.22
C TYR A 261 -1.32 -8.18 -0.61
N PHE A 262 -2.56 -8.65 -0.74
CA PHE A 262 -3.72 -7.79 -0.92
C PHE A 262 -4.53 -7.70 0.37
N LYS A 263 -4.96 -6.48 0.74
CA LYS A 263 -5.77 -6.25 1.94
C LYS A 263 -7.25 -6.50 1.65
N TYR A 264 -7.89 -7.38 2.41
CA TYR A 264 -9.35 -7.56 2.35
C TYR A 264 -10.09 -6.89 3.51
N TYR A 265 -9.35 -6.49 4.55
CA TYR A 265 -9.84 -5.60 5.59
C TYR A 265 -9.32 -4.18 5.34
N PRO A 266 -10.17 -3.13 5.40
CA PRO A 266 -9.76 -1.74 5.20
C PRO A 266 -9.09 -1.17 6.47
N CYS A 267 -8.01 -1.79 6.91
CA CYS A 267 -7.22 -1.40 8.08
C CYS A 267 -5.74 -1.80 7.94
N CYS A 268 -4.90 -1.31 8.84
CA CYS A 268 -3.48 -1.62 8.88
C CYS A 268 -3.24 -3.14 8.89
N LEU A 269 -2.25 -3.62 8.11
CA LEU A 269 -1.89 -5.04 7.98
C LEU A 269 -1.71 -5.73 9.34
N PHE A 270 -1.19 -5.02 10.33
CA PHE A 270 -0.94 -5.58 11.65
C PHE A 270 -2.21 -5.98 12.43
N ASN A 271 -3.39 -5.56 11.99
CA ASN A 271 -4.66 -6.11 12.48
C ASN A 271 -5.00 -7.46 11.85
N HIS A 272 -4.54 -7.73 10.61
CA HIS A 272 -5.06 -8.79 9.75
C HIS A 272 -4.84 -10.19 10.31
N PRO A 273 -3.68 -10.56 10.91
CA PRO A 273 -3.53 -11.88 11.53
C PRO A 273 -4.54 -12.12 12.66
N THR A 274 -4.78 -11.10 13.49
CA THR A 274 -5.77 -11.16 14.57
C THR A 274 -7.18 -11.29 14.02
N LEU A 275 -7.53 -10.50 13.00
CA LEU A 275 -8.84 -10.55 12.34
C LEU A 275 -9.09 -11.90 11.66
N GLY A 276 -8.08 -12.45 10.97
CA GLY A 276 -8.18 -13.76 10.34
C GLY A 276 -8.38 -14.89 11.37
N ALA A 277 -7.75 -14.80 12.54
CA ALA A 277 -7.97 -15.76 13.63
C ALA A 277 -9.41 -15.67 14.18
N VAL A 278 -9.94 -14.45 14.34
CA VAL A 278 -11.32 -14.22 14.79
C VAL A 278 -12.33 -14.72 13.76
N GLU A 279 -12.14 -14.40 12.48
CA GLU A 279 -12.99 -14.86 11.38
C GLU A 279 -12.99 -16.39 11.28
N HIS A 280 -11.83 -17.02 11.44
CA HIS A 280 -11.72 -18.47 11.50
C HIS A 280 -12.58 -19.07 12.63
N LEU A 281 -12.50 -18.51 13.84
CA LEU A 281 -13.32 -18.95 14.98
C LEU A 281 -14.81 -18.72 14.73
N MET A 282 -15.20 -17.57 14.16
CA MET A 282 -16.61 -17.29 13.81
C MET A 282 -17.16 -18.28 12.77
N SER A 283 -16.31 -18.77 11.87
CA SER A 283 -16.72 -19.72 10.81
C SER A 283 -16.76 -21.18 11.27
N THR A 284 -16.01 -21.55 12.30
CA THR A 284 -15.80 -22.95 12.72
C THR A 284 -16.45 -23.30 14.04
N GLU A 285 -16.71 -22.31 14.89
CA GLU A 285 -17.22 -22.50 16.24
C GLU A 285 -18.60 -21.86 16.41
N GLN A 286 -19.43 -22.46 17.25
CA GLN A 286 -20.72 -21.88 17.65
C GLN A 286 -20.60 -21.21 19.01
N PHE A 287 -20.84 -19.90 19.05
CA PHE A 287 -20.91 -19.08 20.26
C PHE A 287 -21.76 -17.83 20.02
N ALA A 288 -22.32 -17.24 21.08
CA ALA A 288 -22.96 -15.93 20.99
C ALA A 288 -22.01 -14.85 21.52
N ILE A 289 -22.01 -13.67 20.89
CA ILE A 289 -21.16 -12.53 21.28
C ILE A 289 -21.38 -12.15 22.76
N ARG A 290 -22.64 -12.21 23.24
CA ARG A 290 -23.00 -11.93 24.64
C ARG A 290 -22.35 -12.87 25.65
N ASP A 291 -21.91 -14.05 25.21
CA ASP A 291 -21.25 -15.05 26.04
C ASP A 291 -19.74 -14.82 26.11
N ILE A 292 -19.18 -13.87 25.36
CA ILE A 292 -17.75 -13.50 25.45
C ILE A 292 -17.52 -12.74 26.76
N GLU A 293 -16.70 -13.33 27.62
CA GLU A 293 -16.26 -12.75 28.88
C GLU A 293 -14.97 -11.93 28.69
N ALA A 294 -14.01 -12.48 27.94
CA ALA A 294 -12.75 -11.82 27.62
C ALA A 294 -12.19 -12.31 26.28
N ILE A 295 -11.34 -11.50 25.66
CA ILE A 295 -10.60 -11.85 24.46
C ILE A 295 -9.12 -11.61 24.74
N ARG A 296 -8.29 -12.62 24.55
CA ARG A 296 -6.83 -12.46 24.62
C ARG A 296 -6.24 -12.50 23.23
N VAL A 297 -5.42 -11.51 22.91
CA VAL A 297 -4.68 -11.42 21.64
C VAL A 297 -3.20 -11.41 21.96
N THR A 298 -2.46 -12.40 21.46
CA THR A 298 -1.01 -12.35 21.42
C THR A 298 -0.58 -11.98 20.01
N THR A 299 0.21 -10.92 19.87
CA THR A 299 0.69 -10.40 18.57
C THR A 299 2.15 -9.93 18.72
N MET A 300 2.77 -9.45 17.66
CA MET A 300 4.11 -8.82 17.74
C MET A 300 4.08 -7.54 18.60
N ASN A 301 5.24 -7.17 19.18
CA ASN A 301 5.34 -6.01 20.07
C ASN A 301 4.81 -4.70 19.47
N PHE A 302 4.98 -4.48 18.15
CA PHE A 302 4.42 -3.28 17.54
C PHE A 302 2.88 -3.21 17.69
N GLY A 303 2.18 -4.35 17.56
CA GLY A 303 0.74 -4.41 17.74
C GLY A 303 0.31 -4.15 19.19
N SER A 304 0.99 -4.76 20.16
CA SER A 304 0.70 -4.54 21.58
C SER A 304 1.04 -3.12 22.04
N ASP A 305 2.17 -2.58 21.60
CA ASP A 305 2.73 -1.34 22.14
C ASP A 305 2.12 -0.09 21.50
N ARG A 306 1.58 -0.22 20.29
CA ARG A 306 1.13 0.94 19.49
C ARG A 306 -0.33 0.87 19.04
N MET A 307 -0.95 -0.31 18.98
CA MET A 307 -2.28 -0.49 18.39
C MET A 307 -3.33 -0.95 19.41
N ALA A 308 -3.05 -0.77 20.71
CA ALA A 308 -3.89 -1.17 21.83
C ALA A 308 -4.16 -0.02 22.82
N GLY A 309 -3.99 1.22 22.37
CA GLY A 309 -4.11 2.43 23.20
C GLY A 309 -5.56 2.82 23.52
N ASP A 310 -5.78 4.13 23.71
CA ASP A 310 -7.10 4.68 23.94
C ASP A 310 -8.06 4.39 22.76
N TYR A 311 -9.35 4.26 23.08
CA TYR A 311 -10.37 4.02 22.06
C TYR A 311 -10.30 5.10 20.96
N PRO A 312 -10.31 4.70 19.67
CA PRO A 312 -10.05 5.60 18.56
C PRO A 312 -11.11 6.71 18.45
N GLN A 313 -10.66 7.92 18.11
CA GLN A 313 -11.53 9.11 18.03
C GLN A 313 -12.10 9.37 16.63
N ASN A 314 -11.54 8.73 15.60
CA ASN A 314 -11.99 8.88 14.23
C ASN A 314 -11.67 7.65 13.38
N MET A 315 -12.16 7.66 12.14
CA MET A 315 -11.94 6.61 11.14
C MET A 315 -10.48 6.21 11.01
N LEU A 316 -9.54 7.17 10.88
CA LEU A 316 -8.13 6.82 10.69
C LEU A 316 -7.58 6.08 11.91
N GLY A 317 -7.76 6.63 13.12
CA GLY A 317 -7.29 5.97 14.35
C GLY A 317 -7.86 4.56 14.51
N SER A 318 -9.13 4.36 14.14
CA SER A 318 -9.79 3.07 14.24
C SER A 318 -9.20 1.99 13.32
N LYS A 319 -8.59 2.38 12.20
CA LYS A 319 -7.88 1.48 11.28
C LYS A 319 -6.52 1.00 11.82
N PHE A 320 -6.02 1.61 12.89
CA PHE A 320 -4.77 1.26 13.57
C PHE A 320 -5.00 0.77 15.01
N HIS A 321 -6.20 0.26 15.30
CA HIS A 321 -6.60 -0.13 16.65
C HIS A 321 -7.15 -1.56 16.68
N ILE A 322 -6.35 -2.51 17.17
CA ILE A 322 -6.69 -3.95 17.19
C ILE A 322 -7.98 -4.20 17.98
N PRO A 323 -8.17 -3.66 19.20
CA PRO A 323 -9.40 -3.92 19.95
C PRO A 323 -10.66 -3.45 19.22
N TYR A 324 -10.57 -2.33 18.51
CA TYR A 324 -11.71 -1.80 17.74
C TYR A 324 -12.02 -2.74 16.57
N ALA A 325 -11.02 -3.06 15.75
CA ALA A 325 -11.21 -3.87 14.55
C ALA A 325 -11.78 -5.26 14.87
N VAL A 326 -11.27 -5.92 15.92
CA VAL A 326 -11.79 -7.22 16.39
C VAL A 326 -13.24 -7.10 16.85
N SER A 327 -13.56 -6.05 17.62
CA SER A 327 -14.92 -5.84 18.13
C SER A 327 -15.91 -5.53 17.02
N ALA A 328 -15.52 -4.69 16.06
CA ALA A 328 -16.33 -4.36 14.89
C ALA A 328 -16.60 -5.61 14.03
N LEU A 329 -15.59 -6.46 13.81
CA LEU A 329 -15.76 -7.73 13.10
C LEU A 329 -16.76 -8.66 13.81
N LEU A 330 -16.61 -8.84 15.13
CA LEU A 330 -17.49 -9.70 15.92
C LEU A 330 -18.94 -9.20 15.89
N VAL A 331 -19.17 -7.90 16.08
CA VAL A 331 -20.51 -7.30 16.15
C VAL A 331 -21.21 -7.30 14.80
N ARG A 332 -20.48 -6.95 13.73
CA ARG A 332 -21.08 -6.78 12.39
C ARG A 332 -21.09 -8.06 11.57
N GLY A 333 -20.31 -9.08 11.94
CA GLY A 333 -20.15 -10.29 11.15
C GLY A 333 -19.19 -10.17 9.95
N SER A 334 -18.79 -8.94 9.60
CA SER A 334 -17.86 -8.64 8.51
C SER A 334 -17.20 -7.29 8.73
N LEU A 335 -16.00 -7.09 8.16
CA LEU A 335 -15.24 -5.85 8.31
C LEU A 335 -15.04 -5.14 6.95
N ASP A 336 -16.09 -4.46 6.49
CA ASP A 336 -16.11 -3.67 5.26
C ASP A 336 -15.74 -2.19 5.50
N LEU A 337 -15.90 -1.32 4.49
CA LEU A 337 -15.64 0.11 4.62
C LEU A 337 -16.53 0.78 5.67
N ASP A 338 -17.79 0.35 5.79
CA ASP A 338 -18.75 0.91 6.75
C ASP A 338 -18.43 0.51 8.19
N ALA A 339 -17.70 -0.59 8.41
CA ALA A 339 -17.18 -0.95 9.74
C ALA A 339 -16.23 0.10 10.34
N PHE A 340 -15.77 1.08 9.58
CA PHE A 340 -14.94 2.20 10.05
C PHE A 340 -15.63 3.57 9.91
N SER A 341 -16.94 3.59 9.63
CA SER A 341 -17.73 4.82 9.60
C SER A 341 -17.92 5.39 11.01
N ASP A 342 -18.23 6.69 11.12
CA ASP A 342 -18.51 7.33 12.41
C ASP A 342 -19.68 6.65 13.16
N SER A 343 -20.63 6.06 12.42
CA SER A 343 -21.74 5.31 13.00
C SER A 343 -21.29 4.00 13.65
N SER A 344 -20.42 3.22 12.98
CA SER A 344 -19.81 2.02 13.57
C SER A 344 -18.88 2.38 14.74
N LEU A 345 -18.13 3.47 14.61
CA LEU A 345 -17.20 3.91 15.66
C LEU A 345 -17.92 4.28 16.97
N SER A 346 -19.14 4.82 16.85
CA SER A 346 -20.00 5.23 17.98
C SER A 346 -20.92 4.11 18.50
N ASP A 347 -20.88 2.91 17.93
CA ASP A 347 -21.68 1.77 18.39
C ASP A 347 -21.27 1.36 19.83
N PRO A 348 -22.20 1.41 20.81
CA PRO A 348 -21.90 1.11 22.20
C PRO A 348 -21.46 -0.35 22.40
N LEU A 349 -21.95 -1.30 21.60
CA LEU A 349 -21.59 -2.71 21.71
C LEU A 349 -20.16 -2.96 21.22
N ILE A 350 -19.74 -2.31 20.13
CA ILE A 350 -18.34 -2.35 19.65
C ILE A 350 -17.42 -1.78 20.73
N ARG A 351 -17.80 -0.64 21.32
CA ARG A 351 -17.04 -0.02 22.40
C ARG A 351 -16.94 -0.89 23.64
N GLU A 352 -18.05 -1.46 24.11
CA GLU A 352 -18.07 -2.36 25.27
C GLU A 352 -17.19 -3.60 25.04
N LEU A 353 -17.31 -4.23 23.86
CA LEU A 353 -16.53 -5.42 23.53
C LEU A 353 -15.03 -5.12 23.44
N SER A 354 -14.66 -3.94 22.95
CA SER A 354 -13.26 -3.53 22.85
C SER A 354 -12.56 -3.46 24.20
N GLN A 355 -13.30 -3.17 25.27
CA GLN A 355 -12.79 -3.11 26.64
C GLN A 355 -12.53 -4.50 27.24
N LYS A 356 -13.03 -5.57 26.61
CA LYS A 356 -12.80 -6.96 27.03
C LYS A 356 -11.55 -7.57 26.38
N ILE A 357 -10.87 -6.82 25.52
CA ILE A 357 -9.71 -7.29 24.76
C ILE A 357 -8.43 -6.94 25.50
N ILE A 358 -7.63 -7.96 25.80
CA ILE A 358 -6.30 -7.83 26.39
C ILE A 358 -5.28 -8.22 25.31
N ILE A 359 -4.31 -7.35 25.07
CA ILE A 359 -3.29 -7.54 24.02
C ILE A 359 -1.92 -7.70 24.67
N GLU A 360 -1.21 -8.74 24.27
CA GLU A 360 0.14 -9.06 24.73
C GLU A 360 1.11 -9.16 23.54
N GLY A 361 2.32 -8.65 23.73
CA GLY A 361 3.41 -8.74 22.75
C GLY A 361 4.23 -10.01 22.93
N ASP A 362 4.45 -10.76 21.85
CA ASP A 362 5.45 -11.83 21.78
C ASP A 362 6.61 -11.39 20.86
N PRO A 363 7.83 -11.22 21.39
CA PRO A 363 8.99 -10.77 20.62
C PRO A 363 9.45 -11.77 19.55
N LYS A 364 8.92 -12.99 19.53
CA LYS A 364 9.17 -13.98 18.47
C LYS A 364 8.27 -13.78 17.25
N MET A 365 7.10 -13.14 17.41
CA MET A 365 6.18 -12.87 16.31
C MET A 365 6.71 -11.73 15.42
N ASP A 366 6.71 -11.97 14.11
CA ASP A 366 7.23 -11.05 13.12
C ASP A 366 6.52 -11.32 11.78
N MET A 367 5.92 -10.29 11.19
CA MET A 367 5.25 -10.38 9.89
C MET A 367 6.19 -10.82 8.75
N ARG A 368 7.51 -10.69 8.92
CA ARG A 368 8.51 -11.12 7.93
C ARG A 368 8.83 -12.61 8.01
N LYS A 369 8.43 -13.31 9.08
CA LYS A 369 8.80 -14.72 9.33
C LYS A 369 7.61 -15.65 9.14
N SER A 370 7.83 -16.72 8.38
CA SER A 370 6.81 -17.75 8.14
C SER A 370 6.85 -18.90 9.18
N SER A 371 7.92 -18.97 10.00
CA SER A 371 8.17 -20.08 10.92
C SER A 371 7.48 -19.98 12.29
N TYR A 372 6.80 -18.86 12.56
CA TYR A 372 6.09 -18.62 13.82
C TYR A 372 4.80 -17.83 13.54
N PRO A 373 3.70 -18.04 14.29
CA PRO A 373 2.46 -17.29 14.07
C PRO A 373 2.67 -15.77 14.17
N SER A 374 1.90 -15.01 13.39
CA SER A 374 1.84 -13.55 13.46
C SER A 374 0.79 -13.04 14.47
N ALA A 375 -0.20 -13.87 14.79
CA ALA A 375 -1.10 -13.65 15.93
C ALA A 375 -1.71 -14.95 16.45
N VAL A 376 -2.11 -14.92 17.72
CA VAL A 376 -2.92 -15.94 18.40
C VAL A 376 -4.08 -15.25 19.10
N VAL A 377 -5.30 -15.76 18.93
CA VAL A 377 -6.52 -15.23 19.56
C VAL A 377 -7.17 -16.30 20.41
N GLN A 378 -7.60 -15.91 21.61
CA GLN A 378 -8.41 -16.73 22.50
C GLN A 378 -9.71 -16.00 22.86
N LEU A 379 -10.86 -16.58 22.52
CA LEU A 379 -12.17 -16.13 23.00
C LEU A 379 -12.52 -16.93 24.26
N ILE A 380 -12.63 -16.24 25.40
CA ILE A 380 -12.99 -16.82 26.68
C ILE A 380 -14.49 -16.61 26.87
N LEU A 381 -15.26 -17.70 26.84
CA LEU A 381 -16.71 -17.67 26.98
C LEU A 381 -17.13 -17.89 28.44
N ARG A 382 -18.31 -17.37 28.79
CA ARG A 382 -18.99 -17.65 30.06
C ARG A 382 -19.07 -19.16 30.27
N GLY A 383 -18.74 -19.60 31.49
CA GLY A 383 -18.66 -21.03 31.82
C GLY A 383 -17.29 -21.66 31.50
N GLY A 384 -16.30 -20.87 31.06
CA GLY A 384 -14.89 -21.27 30.99
C GLY A 384 -14.45 -21.93 29.69
N ARG A 385 -15.32 -22.06 28.68
CA ARG A 385 -14.93 -22.57 27.34
C ARG A 385 -14.00 -21.57 26.67
N ILE A 386 -12.86 -22.04 26.16
CA ILE A 386 -11.87 -21.22 25.45
C ILE A 386 -11.80 -21.69 24.00
N LEU A 387 -12.07 -20.78 23.07
CA LEU A 387 -11.87 -21.00 21.63
C LEU A 387 -10.54 -20.35 21.24
N LYS A 388 -9.71 -21.04 20.44
CA LYS A 388 -8.36 -20.57 20.11
C LYS A 388 -8.04 -20.77 18.64
N ALA A 389 -7.49 -19.73 18.00
CA ALA A 389 -6.96 -19.79 16.65
C ALA A 389 -5.64 -19.03 16.54
N SER A 390 -4.86 -19.34 15.51
CA SER A 390 -3.59 -18.67 15.21
C SER A 390 -3.39 -18.54 13.71
N ILE A 391 -2.78 -17.45 13.27
CA ILE A 391 -2.52 -17.17 11.84
C ILE A 391 -1.02 -16.96 11.63
N CYS A 392 -0.45 -17.65 10.64
CA CYS A 392 0.89 -17.38 10.13
C CYS A 392 0.83 -16.41 8.94
N HIS A 393 0.03 -16.75 7.93
CA HIS A 393 -0.15 -15.97 6.71
C HIS A 393 -1.59 -15.52 6.56
N VAL A 394 -1.79 -14.22 6.39
CA VAL A 394 -3.11 -13.64 6.17
C VAL A 394 -3.62 -13.98 4.78
N SER A 395 -4.93 -14.10 4.63
CA SER A 395 -5.55 -14.29 3.33
C SER A 395 -5.16 -13.17 2.37
N GLY A 396 -4.66 -13.52 1.18
CA GLY A 396 -4.18 -12.58 0.18
C GLY A 396 -2.67 -12.39 0.13
N ASP A 397 -1.92 -12.93 1.11
CA ASP A 397 -0.46 -12.99 1.04
C ASP A 397 -0.01 -13.96 -0.04
N PHE A 398 1.17 -13.75 -0.64
CA PHE A 398 1.69 -14.67 -1.66
C PHE A 398 1.90 -16.11 -1.15
N GLU A 399 2.06 -16.32 0.16
CA GLU A 399 2.09 -17.66 0.77
C GLU A 399 0.69 -18.18 1.18
N ASN A 400 -0.35 -17.34 1.08
CA ASN A 400 -1.76 -17.71 1.28
C ASN A 400 -2.66 -16.94 0.28
N PRO A 401 -2.51 -17.20 -1.03
CA PRO A 401 -3.12 -16.37 -2.06
C PRO A 401 -4.63 -16.58 -2.11
N CYS A 402 -5.35 -15.52 -2.48
CA CYS A 402 -6.77 -15.63 -2.86
C CYS A 402 -6.91 -15.94 -4.35
N ALA A 403 -8.06 -16.50 -4.72
CA ALA A 403 -8.45 -16.62 -6.12
C ALA A 403 -8.58 -15.24 -6.78
N HIS A 404 -8.26 -15.15 -8.07
CA HIS A 404 -8.22 -13.89 -8.81
C HIS A 404 -9.56 -13.13 -8.76
N GLU A 405 -10.67 -13.87 -8.82
CA GLU A 405 -12.03 -13.33 -8.81
C GLU A 405 -12.36 -12.58 -7.50
N VAL A 406 -11.60 -12.81 -6.43
CA VAL A 406 -11.74 -12.09 -5.16
C VAL A 406 -11.31 -10.63 -5.33
N LEU A 407 -10.28 -10.35 -6.13
CA LEU A 407 -9.84 -8.97 -6.40
C LEU A 407 -10.86 -8.21 -7.25
N ASP A 408 -11.51 -8.87 -8.22
CA ASP A 408 -12.56 -8.24 -9.01
C ASP A 408 -13.79 -7.92 -8.15
N LYS A 409 -14.17 -8.84 -7.26
CA LYS A 409 -15.23 -8.61 -6.27
C LYS A 409 -14.86 -7.46 -5.34
N LYS A 410 -13.61 -7.40 -4.86
CA LYS A 410 -13.09 -6.28 -4.07
C LYS A 410 -13.23 -4.97 -4.85
N PHE A 411 -12.76 -4.92 -6.10
CA PHE A 411 -12.84 -3.72 -6.95
C PHE A 411 -14.28 -3.22 -7.09
N ARG A 412 -15.22 -4.11 -7.45
CA ARG A 412 -16.65 -3.76 -7.55
C ARG A 412 -17.21 -3.26 -6.22
N ALA A 413 -16.87 -3.92 -5.12
CA ALA A 413 -17.34 -3.54 -3.79
C ALA A 413 -16.87 -2.15 -3.37
N VAL A 414 -15.58 -1.83 -3.58
CA VAL A 414 -15.00 -0.55 -3.13
C VAL A 414 -15.31 0.61 -4.07
N THR A 415 -15.63 0.34 -5.34
CA THR A 415 -16.07 1.36 -6.33
C THR A 415 -17.58 1.56 -6.39
N LYS A 416 -18.36 0.76 -5.64
CA LYS A 416 -19.82 0.81 -5.60
C LYS A 416 -20.31 2.20 -5.24
N GLY A 417 -21.25 2.71 -6.04
CA GLY A 417 -21.87 4.03 -5.84
C GLY A 417 -21.02 5.20 -6.34
N ILE A 418 -19.80 4.94 -6.84
CA ILE A 418 -19.00 5.89 -7.63
C ILE A 418 -19.16 5.54 -9.10
N PHE A 419 -18.96 4.27 -9.43
CA PHE A 419 -19.19 3.71 -10.75
C PHE A 419 -20.45 2.85 -10.76
N THR A 420 -21.08 2.76 -11.94
CA THR A 420 -22.07 1.72 -12.22
C THR A 420 -21.38 0.37 -12.33
N GLU A 421 -22.11 -0.72 -12.12
CA GLU A 421 -21.56 -2.08 -12.23
C GLU A 421 -20.93 -2.32 -13.62
N GLY A 422 -21.64 -1.96 -14.69
CA GLY A 422 -21.13 -2.07 -16.05
C GLY A 422 -19.86 -1.25 -16.31
N ARG A 423 -19.72 -0.06 -15.70
CA ARG A 423 -18.48 0.74 -15.80
C ARG A 423 -17.34 0.08 -15.04
N SER A 424 -17.59 -0.46 -13.84
CA SER A 424 -16.58 -1.22 -13.10
C SER A 424 -16.11 -2.44 -13.88
N ASP A 425 -17.01 -3.17 -14.55
CA ASP A 425 -16.66 -4.32 -15.40
C ASP A 425 -15.83 -3.92 -16.62
N GLU A 426 -16.17 -2.80 -17.26
CA GLU A 426 -15.41 -2.29 -18.41
C GLU A 426 -13.98 -1.85 -18.01
N ILE A 427 -13.83 -1.18 -16.85
CA ILE A 427 -12.52 -0.83 -16.30
C ILE A 427 -11.71 -2.09 -15.99
N LEU A 428 -12.32 -3.09 -15.34
CA LEU A 428 -11.66 -4.37 -15.06
C LEU A 428 -11.19 -5.04 -16.35
N SER A 429 -12.04 -5.09 -17.37
CA SER A 429 -11.69 -5.66 -18.67
C SER A 429 -10.53 -4.92 -19.34
N LYS A 430 -10.48 -3.58 -19.26
CA LYS A 430 -9.35 -2.80 -19.78
C LYS A 430 -8.06 -3.08 -19.01
N ILE A 431 -8.12 -3.20 -17.69
CA ILE A 431 -6.94 -3.54 -16.87
C ILE A 431 -6.46 -4.96 -17.18
N ASP A 432 -7.37 -5.92 -17.36
CA ASP A 432 -7.02 -7.31 -17.68
C ASP A 432 -6.41 -7.48 -19.08
N ASN A 433 -6.64 -6.52 -19.98
CA ASN A 433 -6.07 -6.46 -21.33
C ASN A 433 -5.16 -5.24 -21.53
N LEU A 434 -4.55 -4.73 -20.45
CA LEU A 434 -3.79 -3.48 -20.45
C LEU A 434 -2.68 -3.45 -21.50
N GLU A 435 -2.08 -4.59 -21.83
CA GLU A 435 -1.07 -4.71 -22.88
C GLU A 435 -1.55 -4.40 -24.31
N GLN A 436 -2.87 -4.31 -24.52
CA GLN A 436 -3.51 -3.95 -25.80
C GLN A 436 -3.87 -2.47 -25.87
N ILE A 437 -3.66 -1.70 -24.81
CA ILE A 437 -3.92 -0.26 -24.76
C ILE A 437 -2.69 0.48 -25.29
N ASP A 438 -2.85 1.19 -26.41
CA ASP A 438 -1.77 1.98 -27.01
C ASP A 438 -1.62 3.35 -26.35
N ASP A 439 -2.70 3.89 -25.76
CA ASP A 439 -2.72 5.15 -25.02
C ASP A 439 -3.45 4.98 -23.68
N MET A 440 -2.73 5.21 -22.57
CA MET A 440 -3.28 5.10 -21.21
C MET A 440 -4.50 6.00 -20.95
N ASN A 441 -4.72 7.06 -21.73
CA ASN A 441 -5.92 7.89 -21.64
C ASN A 441 -7.21 7.07 -21.82
N GLU A 442 -7.19 5.99 -22.62
CA GLU A 442 -8.33 5.10 -22.79
C GLU A 442 -8.81 4.44 -21.49
N LEU A 443 -7.89 4.22 -20.53
CA LEU A 443 -8.22 3.70 -19.21
C LEU A 443 -8.48 4.83 -18.21
N THR A 444 -7.60 5.85 -18.16
CA THR A 444 -7.66 6.87 -17.11
C THR A 444 -8.90 7.74 -17.20
N GLU A 445 -9.39 8.07 -18.41
CA GLU A 445 -10.64 8.83 -18.57
C GLU A 445 -11.85 8.10 -17.99
N MET A 446 -11.83 6.76 -18.02
CA MET A 446 -12.84 5.94 -17.37
C MET A 446 -12.81 6.01 -15.84
N LEU A 447 -11.77 6.58 -15.23
CA LEU A 447 -11.65 6.73 -13.77
C LEU A 447 -12.24 8.05 -13.25
N MET A 448 -12.69 8.96 -14.13
CA MET A 448 -13.34 10.23 -13.76
C MET A 448 -14.79 10.02 -13.30
N ALA A 449 -15.28 10.72 -12.28
CA ALA A 449 -16.66 10.56 -11.77
C ALA A 449 -17.40 11.89 -11.59
#